data_AF-A0A7S4Q4B8-F1
#
_entry.id   AF-A0A7S4Q4B8-F1
#
_cell.length_a   1.000
_cell.length_b   1.000
_cell.length_c   1.000
_cell.angle_alpha   90.00
_cell.angle_beta   90.00
_cell.angle_gamma   90.00
#
_symmetry.space_group_name_H-M   'P 1'
#
loop_
_entity.id
_entity.type
_entity.pdbx_description
1 polymer ?
#
loop_
_entity_poly.entity_id
_entity_poly.type
_entity_poly.pdbx_seq_one_letter_code
_entity_poly.pdbx_strand_id
1 'polypeptide(L)'
;FGLGSSERPRGATPGAGAHLGGGEQRAAMKVTLKYEEGDRPELHMTLRLQLPQKYVNGPTKEVVKLFVDHYNKKHTESQLDCEALHLKIVGGNHLEHDSRVRDTMAHGDECYLLGDSASRPAAKRAAPSADAAAAPASQDSAGAERDADGKKVMRDEKGRIRCKRFGCKQFYDPDGPEQKCIYHKAPPIFHETAKWWSCCPDRKAYDWEEFMRIPGCQTGVCSATPEGQKDMKKFLGGSDLRGDNAPVRLDADAPKDPRHKLAEMMQGLVAIGVDKALFEKVWSKLASQTDDLEKVCDTFRARFTAVLNSADA
;
A
#
# COMPACT_ATOMS: atom_id res chain seq x y z
N PHE A 1 63.23 -43.13 12.52
CA PHE A 1 63.98 -41.96 13.03
C PHE A 1 62.99 -41.06 13.74
N GLY A 2 62.53 -41.41 14.94
CA GLY A 2 63.13 -41.11 16.25
C GLY A 2 62.08 -40.27 17.00
N LEU A 3 61.22 -40.86 17.84
CA LEU A 3 61.41 -41.03 19.30
C LEU A 3 61.89 -39.71 19.94
N GLY A 4 61.21 -39.08 20.89
CA GLY A 4 60.03 -39.39 21.67
C GLY A 4 59.96 -38.41 22.86
N SER A 5 58.86 -38.48 23.62
CA SER A 5 58.76 -38.18 25.08
C SER A 5 59.05 -36.72 25.53
N SER A 6 58.46 -36.14 26.57
CA SER A 6 57.39 -36.45 27.52
C SER A 6 57.23 -35.19 28.41
N GLU A 7 56.17 -35.17 29.22
CA GLU A 7 56.02 -34.44 30.51
C GLU A 7 55.42 -33.02 30.55
N ARG A 8 54.23 -32.94 31.16
CA ARG A 8 53.70 -31.80 31.97
C ARG A 8 54.32 -31.89 33.41
N PRO A 9 54.10 -31.00 34.43
CA PRO A 9 53.07 -29.95 34.58
C PRO A 9 53.48 -28.67 35.40
N ARG A 10 52.45 -27.83 35.68
CA ARG A 10 52.24 -26.88 36.81
C ARG A 10 52.41 -25.37 36.56
N GLY A 11 51.26 -24.69 36.45
CA GLY A 11 50.79 -23.68 37.39
C GLY A 11 51.46 -22.30 37.42
N ALA A 12 50.78 -21.29 36.87
CA ALA A 12 50.71 -19.93 37.41
C ALA A 12 49.57 -19.13 36.73
N THR A 13 48.63 -18.61 37.52
CA THR A 13 47.85 -17.40 37.23
C THR A 13 48.24 -16.35 38.30
N PRO A 14 47.84 -15.07 38.23
CA PRO A 14 47.29 -14.26 37.13
C PRO A 14 48.13 -12.97 36.89
N GLY A 15 47.95 -12.28 35.77
CA GLY A 15 48.66 -11.03 35.51
C GLY A 15 48.03 -10.16 34.44
N ALA A 16 47.27 -9.17 34.91
CA ALA A 16 47.12 -7.80 34.39
C ALA A 16 46.78 -7.57 32.90
N GLY A 17 45.75 -6.73 32.71
CA GLY A 17 45.17 -6.39 31.43
C GLY A 17 46.12 -5.87 30.36
N ALA A 18 45.83 -6.25 29.12
CA ALA A 18 46.13 -5.44 27.96
C ALA A 18 44.79 -5.11 27.29
N HIS A 19 44.48 -3.83 27.37
CA HIS A 19 43.34 -3.17 26.76
C HIS A 19 43.29 -3.53 25.26
N LEU A 20 42.24 -4.22 24.82
CA LEU A 20 41.89 -4.32 23.40
C LEU A 20 41.36 -2.96 22.95
N GLY A 21 42.27 -2.02 22.70
CA GLY A 21 42.01 -0.79 21.98
C GLY A 21 41.96 -1.06 20.47
N GLY A 22 41.05 -1.93 20.04
CA GLY A 22 40.63 -2.00 18.65
C GLY A 22 39.77 -0.79 18.36
N GLY A 23 40.40 0.32 17.96
CA GLY A 23 39.69 1.48 17.41
C GLY A 23 39.03 1.07 16.11
N GLU A 24 37.83 0.52 16.21
CA GLU A 24 36.95 0.32 15.06
C GLU A 24 36.69 1.70 14.48
N GLN A 25 37.36 1.98 13.37
CA GLN A 25 37.24 3.22 12.63
C GLN A 25 35.83 3.23 12.03
N ARG A 26 34.87 3.70 12.84
CA ARG A 26 33.45 3.74 12.52
C ARG A 26 33.26 4.48 11.20
N ALA A 27 32.72 3.78 10.22
CA ALA A 27 32.52 4.30 8.88
C ALA A 27 31.70 5.60 8.91
N ALA A 28 32.25 6.67 8.32
CA ALA A 28 31.53 7.92 8.13
C ALA A 28 30.35 7.70 7.16
N MET A 29 29.13 8.06 7.57
CA MET A 29 27.93 7.88 6.75
C MET A 29 27.85 8.98 5.68
N LYS A 30 27.89 8.61 4.40
CA LYS A 30 27.69 9.54 3.28
C LYS A 30 26.21 9.61 2.94
N VAL A 31 25.67 10.82 2.79
CA VAL A 31 24.27 11.06 2.40
C VAL A 31 24.22 12.20 1.39
N THR A 32 23.26 12.12 0.46
CA THR A 32 22.95 13.19 -0.49
C THR A 32 21.59 13.79 -0.15
N LEU A 33 21.55 15.10 0.14
CA LEU A 33 20.32 15.85 0.41
C LEU A 33 19.97 16.71 -0.81
N LYS A 34 18.76 16.60 -1.32
CA LYS A 34 18.26 17.34 -2.49
C LYS A 34 17.04 18.17 -2.13
N TYR A 35 17.00 19.43 -2.52
CA TYR A 35 15.82 20.29 -2.43
C TYR A 35 15.46 20.78 -3.83
N GLU A 36 14.23 20.50 -4.26
CA GLU A 36 13.73 20.75 -5.62
C GLU A 36 12.28 21.28 -5.56
N GLU A 37 12.01 22.27 -4.70
CA GLU A 37 10.65 22.82 -4.55
C GLU A 37 10.50 24.13 -5.37
N GLY A 38 9.62 24.07 -6.38
CA GLY A 38 9.24 25.18 -7.25
C GLY A 38 9.68 25.05 -8.71
N ASP A 39 9.00 25.72 -9.64
CA ASP A 39 9.35 25.76 -11.08
C ASP A 39 10.64 26.57 -11.39
N ARG A 40 11.37 27.02 -10.36
CA ARG A 40 12.57 27.85 -10.50
C ARG A 40 13.82 27.02 -10.21
N PRO A 41 14.64 26.69 -11.23
CA PRO A 41 15.83 25.84 -11.06
C PRO A 41 16.93 26.49 -10.20
N GLU A 42 16.88 27.82 -10.00
CA GLU A 42 17.83 28.58 -9.19
C GLU A 42 17.70 28.30 -7.68
N LEU A 43 16.58 27.76 -7.26
CA LEU A 43 16.31 27.40 -5.86
C LEU A 43 16.63 25.93 -5.57
N HIS A 44 17.02 25.15 -6.59
CA HIS A 44 17.37 23.75 -6.42
C HIS A 44 18.77 23.63 -5.82
N MET A 45 18.90 22.86 -4.74
CA MET A 45 20.18 22.63 -4.11
C MET A 45 20.39 21.15 -3.81
N THR A 46 21.52 20.62 -4.25
CA THR A 46 21.99 19.28 -3.87
C THR A 46 23.24 19.40 -3.00
N LEU A 47 23.18 18.84 -1.79
CA LEU A 47 24.27 18.84 -0.84
C LEU A 47 24.70 17.38 -0.55
N ARG A 48 25.92 17.03 -0.95
CA ARG A 48 26.54 15.74 -0.65
C ARG A 48 27.49 15.92 0.52
N LEU A 49 27.21 15.28 1.65
CA LEU A 49 28.04 15.42 2.85
C LEU A 49 28.26 14.09 3.57
N GLN A 50 29.39 14.02 4.28
CA GLN A 50 29.64 12.98 5.26
C GLN A 50 29.02 13.43 6.58
N LEU A 51 27.98 12.75 7.04
CA LEU A 51 27.29 13.05 8.29
C LEU A 51 28.18 12.66 9.48
N PRO A 52 28.55 13.61 10.35
CA PRO A 52 29.24 13.30 11.60
C PRO A 52 28.40 12.39 12.51
N GLN A 53 29.06 11.59 13.36
CA GLN A 53 28.40 10.61 14.22
C GLN A 53 27.33 11.22 15.15
N LYS A 54 27.46 12.50 15.53
CA LYS A 54 26.44 13.22 16.31
C LYS A 54 25.08 13.28 15.62
N TYR A 55 25.06 13.43 14.29
CA TYR A 55 23.84 13.47 13.50
C TYR A 55 23.33 12.07 13.17
N VAL A 56 24.23 11.12 12.92
CA VAL A 56 23.87 9.70 12.68
C VAL A 56 23.15 9.07 13.88
N ASN A 57 23.57 9.43 15.10
CA ASN A 57 22.91 8.97 16.32
C ASN A 57 21.74 9.88 16.75
N GLY A 58 21.56 11.02 16.09
CA GLY A 58 20.56 12.03 16.41
C GLY A 58 19.26 11.85 15.63
N PRO A 59 18.27 12.71 15.90
CA PRO A 59 17.01 12.73 15.17
C PRO A 59 17.16 13.36 13.78
N THR A 60 16.26 12.99 12.88
CA THR A 60 16.26 13.41 11.47
C THR A 60 16.11 14.93 11.32
N LYS A 61 15.42 15.62 12.25
CA LYS A 61 15.31 17.10 12.29
C LYS A 61 16.64 17.84 12.36
N GLU A 62 17.67 17.27 13.00
CA GLU A 62 18.99 17.91 13.07
C GLU A 62 19.70 17.89 11.71
N VAL A 63 19.40 16.90 10.87
CA VAL A 63 19.91 16.81 9.49
C VAL A 63 19.19 17.81 8.58
N VAL A 64 17.88 17.97 8.76
CA VAL A 64 17.09 19.01 8.07
C VAL A 64 17.62 20.39 8.42
N LYS A 65 17.81 20.69 9.70
CA LYS A 65 18.35 21.97 10.17
C LYS A 65 19.72 22.28 9.56
N LEU A 66 20.63 21.31 9.51
CA LEU A 66 21.95 21.48 8.89
C LEU A 66 21.85 21.87 7.40
N PHE A 67 20.89 21.30 6.67
CA PHE A 67 20.64 21.68 5.28
C PHE A 67 20.04 23.07 5.16
N VAL A 68 19.03 23.38 5.97
CA VAL A 68 18.35 24.69 5.99
C VAL A 68 19.33 25.82 6.30
N ASP A 69 20.20 25.65 7.29
CA ASP A 69 21.24 26.62 7.62
C ASP A 69 22.22 26.84 6.44
N HIS A 70 22.55 25.78 5.70
CA HIS A 70 23.39 25.89 4.51
C HIS A 70 22.68 26.56 3.34
N TYR A 71 21.38 26.29 3.18
CA TYR A 71 20.55 26.85 2.13
C TYR A 71 20.30 28.35 2.36
N ASN A 72 19.86 28.73 3.56
CA ASN A 72 19.56 30.12 3.92
C ASN A 72 20.81 31.02 3.88
N LYS A 73 22.00 30.43 4.09
CA LYS A 73 23.27 31.14 3.91
C LYS A 73 23.57 31.50 2.44
N LYS A 74 23.07 30.71 1.49
CA LYS A 74 23.26 30.92 0.04
C LYS A 74 22.08 31.64 -0.61
N HIS A 75 20.88 31.47 -0.07
CA HIS A 75 19.62 32.01 -0.60
C HIS A 75 18.95 32.91 0.44
N THR A 76 19.43 34.16 0.53
CA THR A 76 18.92 35.16 1.49
C THR A 76 17.49 35.61 1.18
N GLU A 77 17.07 35.53 -0.08
CA GLU A 77 15.77 35.99 -0.56
C GLU A 77 14.63 34.96 -0.43
N SER A 78 14.97 33.68 -0.25
CA SER A 78 14.01 32.56 -0.13
C SER A 78 14.42 31.67 1.04
N GLN A 79 14.24 32.16 2.26
CA GLN A 79 14.61 31.40 3.47
C GLN A 79 13.67 30.22 3.65
N LEU A 80 14.25 29.04 3.88
CA LEU A 80 13.54 27.83 4.25
C LEU A 80 13.38 27.77 5.77
N ASP A 81 12.23 27.25 6.20
CA ASP A 81 11.97 26.97 7.59
C ASP A 81 12.27 25.51 7.93
N CYS A 82 12.86 25.28 9.11
CA CYS A 82 13.28 23.96 9.56
C CYS A 82 12.12 23.09 10.05
N GLU A 83 11.00 23.69 10.47
CA GLU A 83 9.81 22.96 10.94
C GLU A 83 8.90 22.57 9.77
N ALA A 84 8.88 23.38 8.71
CA ALA A 84 8.09 23.12 7.51
C ALA A 84 8.68 22.06 6.56
N LEU A 85 9.89 21.52 6.82
CA LEU A 85 10.57 20.58 5.92
C LEU A 85 10.70 19.19 6.52
N HIS A 86 10.39 18.15 5.75
CA HIS A 86 10.65 16.75 6.11
C HIS A 86 11.50 16.03 5.06
N LEU A 87 12.21 14.99 5.50
CA LEU A 87 13.08 14.18 4.63
C LEU A 87 12.31 13.01 4.02
N LYS A 88 12.50 12.74 2.74
CA LYS A 88 11.99 11.55 2.03
C LYS A 88 13.16 10.81 1.40
N ILE A 89 13.33 9.53 1.70
CA ILE A 89 14.34 8.69 1.03
C ILE A 89 13.87 8.39 -0.41
N VAL A 90 14.78 8.40 -1.38
CA VAL A 90 14.45 8.03 -2.78
C VAL A 90 13.95 6.58 -2.83
N GLY A 91 12.69 6.39 -3.25
CA GLY A 91 12.04 5.08 -3.26
C GLY A 91 11.61 4.55 -1.89
N GLY A 92 11.65 5.39 -0.84
CA GLY A 92 11.26 5.07 0.53
C GLY A 92 10.14 5.97 1.08
N ASN A 93 9.85 5.80 2.37
CA ASN A 93 8.83 6.56 3.09
C ASN A 93 9.36 7.95 3.53
N HIS A 94 8.42 8.82 3.91
CA HIS A 94 8.73 10.05 4.63
C HIS A 94 9.31 9.73 6.00
N LEU A 95 10.36 10.44 6.38
CA LEU A 95 11.01 10.35 7.68
C LEU A 95 10.42 11.37 8.63
N GLU A 96 9.92 10.89 9.76
CA GLU A 96 9.43 11.77 10.84
C GLU A 96 10.59 12.55 11.47
N HIS A 97 10.31 13.76 11.95
CA HIS A 97 11.32 14.66 12.51
C HIS A 97 12.11 14.06 13.69
N ASP A 98 11.47 13.22 14.51
CA ASP A 98 12.09 12.58 15.67
C ASP A 98 12.64 11.16 15.40
N SER A 99 12.48 10.65 14.17
CA SER A 99 13.05 9.36 13.79
C SER A 99 14.58 9.41 13.79
N ARG A 100 15.22 8.33 14.27
CA ARG A 100 16.68 8.27 14.42
C ARG A 100 17.36 7.90 13.10
N VAL A 101 18.32 8.73 12.68
CA VAL A 101 18.97 8.66 11.34
C VAL A 101 19.58 7.29 11.05
N ARG A 102 20.28 6.66 12.01
CA ARG A 102 20.87 5.32 11.82
C ARG A 102 19.88 4.18 11.60
N ASP A 103 18.62 4.35 12.00
CA ASP A 103 17.61 3.29 11.90
C ASP A 103 16.80 3.45 10.61
N THR A 104 16.79 4.65 10.04
CA THR A 104 15.99 5.00 8.87
C THR A 104 16.81 5.21 7.60
N MET A 105 18.07 5.64 7.71
CA MET A 105 18.94 5.94 6.57
C MET A 105 20.13 4.98 6.53
N ALA A 106 20.58 4.62 5.33
CA ALA A 106 21.75 3.80 5.06
C ALA A 106 22.90 4.62 4.42
N HIS A 107 24.10 4.04 4.40
CA HIS A 107 25.26 4.69 3.79
C HIS A 107 25.08 4.80 2.27
N GLY A 108 25.10 6.03 1.76
CA GLY A 108 24.95 6.34 0.34
C GLY A 108 23.53 6.76 -0.05
N ASP A 109 22.61 6.85 0.91
CA ASP A 109 21.22 7.23 0.64
C ASP A 109 21.10 8.64 0.07
N GLU A 110 20.14 8.76 -0.84
CA GLU A 110 19.68 10.02 -1.39
C GLU A 110 18.34 10.38 -0.74
N CYS A 111 18.22 11.60 -0.24
CA CYS A 111 17.02 12.09 0.43
C CYS A 111 16.58 13.43 -0.18
N TYR A 112 15.28 13.60 -0.36
CA TYR A 112 14.64 14.84 -0.77
C TYR A 112 14.12 15.59 0.46
N LEU A 113 14.37 16.90 0.52
CA LEU A 113 13.68 17.81 1.43
C LEU A 113 12.43 18.33 0.73
N LEU A 114 11.28 18.14 1.36
CA LEU A 114 9.99 18.57 0.86
C LEU A 114 9.34 19.50 1.89
N GLY A 115 8.85 20.66 1.45
CA GLY A 115 8.07 21.57 2.29
C GLY A 115 6.66 21.07 2.53
N ASP A 116 6.05 21.55 3.61
CA ASP A 116 4.63 21.34 3.95
C ASP A 116 3.68 22.13 3.00
N SER A 117 4.19 22.70 1.91
CA SER A 117 3.37 23.36 0.88
C SER A 117 2.67 22.35 -0.05
N ALA A 118 1.97 21.35 0.49
CA ALA A 118 0.89 20.65 -0.23
C ALA A 118 0.01 19.75 0.66
N SER A 119 -0.32 20.20 1.86
CA SER A 119 -1.73 20.15 2.31
C SER A 119 -2.47 21.36 1.69
N ARG A 120 -2.66 21.37 0.36
CA ARG A 120 -3.48 22.38 -0.33
C ARG A 120 -4.73 21.72 -0.94
N PRO A 121 -5.94 22.29 -0.75
CA PRO A 121 -7.14 21.75 -1.35
C PRO A 121 -7.06 21.85 -2.87
N ALA A 122 -7.66 20.87 -3.55
CA ALA A 122 -7.82 20.80 -4.99
C ALA A 122 -8.25 22.15 -5.59
N ALA A 123 -7.28 22.91 -6.11
CA ALA A 123 -7.58 23.99 -7.03
C ALA A 123 -8.16 23.32 -8.28
N LYS A 124 -9.43 23.63 -8.55
CA LYS A 124 -10.15 23.23 -9.75
C LYS A 124 -9.37 23.67 -10.98
N ARG A 125 -8.45 22.83 -11.46
CA ARG A 125 -8.01 22.88 -12.85
C ARG A 125 -9.15 22.29 -13.66
N ALA A 126 -9.86 23.20 -14.33
CA ALA A 126 -10.75 22.86 -15.43
C ALA A 126 -9.99 21.92 -16.37
N ALA A 127 -10.53 20.72 -16.56
CA ALA A 127 -10.06 19.80 -17.58
C ALA A 127 -10.20 20.50 -18.94
N PRO A 128 -9.14 20.63 -19.75
CA PRO A 128 -9.36 20.65 -21.18
C PRO A 128 -9.96 19.29 -21.55
N SER A 129 -11.11 19.33 -22.22
CA SER A 129 -11.77 18.16 -22.80
C SER A 129 -10.77 17.46 -23.72
N ALA A 130 -10.13 16.42 -23.20
CA ALA A 130 -9.46 15.42 -24.01
C ALA A 130 -10.52 14.41 -24.39
N ASP A 131 -10.77 14.34 -25.69
CA ASP A 131 -11.60 13.33 -26.32
C ASP A 131 -11.38 11.94 -25.69
N ALA A 132 -12.51 11.32 -25.39
CA ALA A 132 -12.60 9.93 -24.99
C ALA A 132 -12.10 9.04 -26.14
N ALA A 133 -10.78 8.84 -26.21
CA ALA A 133 -10.22 7.68 -26.87
C ALA A 133 -10.44 6.50 -25.93
N ALA A 134 -11.47 5.73 -26.27
CA ALA A 134 -11.89 4.51 -25.63
C ALA A 134 -10.69 3.67 -25.14
N ALA A 135 -10.75 3.26 -23.88
CA ALA A 135 -10.08 2.05 -23.45
C ALA A 135 -10.40 0.95 -24.48
N PRO A 136 -9.43 0.17 -24.96
CA PRO A 136 -9.78 -1.07 -25.63
C PRO A 136 -10.39 -1.96 -24.54
N ALA A 137 -11.72 -1.95 -24.53
CA ALA A 137 -12.53 -3.03 -24.03
C ALA A 137 -11.85 -4.32 -24.44
N SER A 138 -11.56 -5.17 -23.46
CA SER A 138 -11.18 -6.54 -23.73
C SER A 138 -12.35 -7.19 -24.46
N GLN A 139 -12.30 -7.13 -25.79
CA GLN A 139 -13.15 -7.89 -26.67
C GLN A 139 -12.70 -9.35 -26.55
N ASP A 140 -13.41 -10.10 -25.74
CA ASP A 140 -13.64 -11.52 -25.97
C ASP A 140 -14.97 -11.88 -25.30
N SER A 141 -16.03 -11.65 -26.06
CA SER A 141 -17.36 -12.18 -25.82
C SER A 141 -17.45 -13.57 -26.44
N ALA A 142 -17.36 -14.62 -25.63
CA ALA A 142 -17.95 -15.94 -25.92
C ALA A 142 -18.03 -16.79 -24.64
N GLY A 143 -19.19 -17.40 -24.40
CA GLY A 143 -19.41 -18.61 -23.57
C GLY A 143 -18.84 -18.64 -22.16
N ALA A 144 -19.59 -18.14 -21.17
CA ALA A 144 -19.27 -18.39 -19.76
C ALA A 144 -19.95 -19.67 -19.27
N GLU A 145 -19.22 -20.79 -19.26
CA GLU A 145 -19.66 -22.03 -18.60
C GLU A 145 -19.09 -22.12 -17.17
N ARG A 146 -19.82 -22.79 -16.28
CA ARG A 146 -19.45 -23.00 -14.87
C ARG A 146 -18.89 -24.40 -14.72
N ASP A 147 -17.75 -24.56 -14.05
CA ASP A 147 -17.24 -25.89 -13.70
C ASP A 147 -18.05 -26.53 -12.54
N ALA A 148 -17.77 -27.79 -12.22
CA ALA A 148 -18.45 -28.56 -11.16
C ALA A 148 -18.43 -27.88 -9.77
N ASP A 149 -17.47 -26.97 -9.54
CA ASP A 149 -17.30 -26.17 -8.32
C ASP A 149 -17.96 -24.77 -8.42
N GLY A 150 -18.73 -24.53 -9.48
CA GLY A 150 -19.48 -23.29 -9.72
C GLY A 150 -18.62 -22.08 -10.13
N LYS A 151 -17.32 -22.22 -10.43
CA LYS A 151 -16.48 -21.10 -10.87
C LYS A 151 -16.60 -20.87 -12.38
N LYS A 152 -16.45 -19.59 -12.77
CA LYS A 152 -16.43 -19.19 -14.17
C LYS A 152 -15.10 -19.63 -14.79
N VAL A 153 -15.15 -20.54 -15.76
CA VAL A 153 -13.97 -21.01 -16.51
C VAL A 153 -14.09 -20.50 -17.94
N MET A 154 -13.06 -19.77 -18.38
CA MET A 154 -12.98 -19.30 -19.76
C MET A 154 -12.27 -20.39 -20.58
N ARG A 155 -13.01 -21.00 -21.51
CA ARG A 155 -12.51 -21.98 -22.48
C ARG A 155 -12.37 -21.31 -23.86
N ASP A 156 -11.39 -21.73 -24.65
CA ASP A 156 -11.30 -21.36 -26.06
C ASP A 156 -12.15 -22.28 -26.95
N GLU A 157 -12.22 -21.98 -28.26
CA GLU A 157 -12.97 -22.78 -29.27
C GLU A 157 -12.53 -24.25 -29.32
N LYS A 158 -11.33 -24.56 -28.81
CA LYS A 158 -10.75 -25.91 -28.74
C LYS A 158 -10.91 -26.57 -27.36
N GLY A 159 -11.71 -26.00 -26.46
CA GLY A 159 -11.99 -26.54 -25.13
C GLY A 159 -10.88 -26.36 -24.08
N ARG A 160 -9.77 -25.72 -24.44
CA ARG A 160 -8.60 -25.45 -23.57
C ARG A 160 -8.89 -24.29 -22.63
N ILE A 161 -8.37 -24.40 -21.41
CA ILE A 161 -8.58 -23.42 -20.35
C ILE A 161 -7.36 -22.49 -20.24
N ARG A 162 -7.60 -21.21 -20.00
CA ARG A 162 -6.52 -20.25 -19.72
C ARG A 162 -5.92 -20.50 -18.32
N CYS A 163 -4.60 -20.66 -18.25
CA CYS A 163 -3.87 -20.75 -16.99
C CYS A 163 -4.03 -19.46 -16.17
N LYS A 164 -4.38 -19.58 -14.88
CA LYS A 164 -4.61 -18.43 -13.98
C LYS A 164 -3.38 -18.05 -13.14
N ARG A 165 -2.26 -18.78 -13.29
CA ARG A 165 -1.01 -18.39 -12.61
C ARG A 165 -0.41 -17.14 -13.24
N PHE A 166 0.12 -16.26 -12.38
CA PHE A 166 0.60 -14.95 -12.78
C PHE A 166 1.68 -15.02 -13.86
N GLY A 167 1.51 -14.26 -14.94
CA GLY A 167 2.49 -14.16 -16.03
C GLY A 167 2.53 -15.31 -17.04
N CYS A 168 1.86 -16.45 -16.80
CA CYS A 168 1.95 -17.60 -17.72
C CYS A 168 1.24 -17.36 -19.07
N LYS A 169 -0.01 -16.89 -19.04
CA LYS A 169 -0.86 -16.56 -20.22
C LYS A 169 -1.13 -17.71 -21.21
N GLN A 170 -0.65 -18.92 -20.96
CA GLN A 170 -0.87 -20.08 -21.83
C GLN A 170 -2.28 -20.65 -21.64
N PHE A 171 -2.82 -21.23 -22.71
CA PHE A 171 -3.98 -22.11 -22.65
C PHE A 171 -3.52 -23.56 -22.54
N TYR A 172 -4.17 -24.34 -21.70
CA TYR A 172 -3.84 -25.74 -21.48
C TYR A 172 -5.09 -26.60 -21.51
N ASP A 173 -4.93 -27.86 -21.88
CA ASP A 173 -6.01 -28.83 -21.83
C ASP A 173 -6.08 -29.43 -20.41
N PRO A 174 -7.20 -29.27 -19.67
CA PRO A 174 -7.35 -29.86 -18.35
C PRO A 174 -7.37 -31.39 -18.36
N ASP A 175 -7.79 -32.00 -19.47
CA ASP A 175 -7.92 -33.46 -19.64
C ASP A 175 -6.70 -34.06 -20.36
N GLY A 176 -5.78 -33.21 -20.80
CA GLY A 176 -4.56 -33.57 -21.52
C GLY A 176 -3.32 -33.77 -20.63
N PRO A 177 -2.14 -34.02 -21.23
CA PRO A 177 -0.90 -34.17 -20.49
C PRO A 177 -0.47 -32.86 -19.81
N GLU A 178 0.18 -33.00 -18.65
CA GLU A 178 0.66 -31.88 -17.83
C GLU A 178 1.52 -30.88 -18.64
N GLN A 179 1.05 -29.64 -18.74
CA GLN A 179 1.74 -28.58 -19.47
C GLN A 179 2.68 -27.81 -18.54
N LYS A 180 3.98 -27.76 -18.89
CA LYS A 180 4.97 -26.95 -18.17
C LYS A 180 4.58 -25.48 -18.20
N CYS A 181 4.65 -24.84 -17.05
CA CYS A 181 4.24 -23.47 -16.83
C CYS A 181 5.36 -22.70 -16.13
N ILE A 182 5.71 -21.55 -16.69
CA ILE A 182 6.65 -20.60 -16.09
C ILE A 182 5.84 -19.40 -15.62
N TYR A 183 5.86 -19.11 -14.32
CA TYR A 183 4.95 -18.15 -13.70
C TYR A 183 5.60 -17.38 -12.55
N HIS A 184 4.93 -16.33 -12.10
CA HIS A 184 5.31 -15.53 -10.93
C HIS A 184 4.54 -15.99 -9.69
N LYS A 185 5.22 -16.19 -8.57
CA LYS A 185 4.58 -16.66 -7.33
C LYS A 185 3.63 -15.61 -6.75
N ALA A 186 3.98 -14.34 -6.88
CA ALA A 186 3.35 -13.23 -6.18
C ALA A 186 2.78 -12.19 -7.15
N PRO A 187 1.79 -11.37 -6.73
CA PRO A 187 1.07 -10.43 -7.59
C PRO A 187 1.96 -9.30 -8.12
N PRO A 188 1.52 -8.55 -9.13
CA PRO A 188 2.27 -7.41 -9.64
C PRO A 188 2.17 -6.18 -8.72
N ILE A 189 3.20 -5.35 -8.72
CA ILE A 189 3.28 -4.07 -8.02
C ILE A 189 3.48 -2.96 -9.05
N PHE A 190 2.71 -1.89 -8.88
CA PHE A 190 2.81 -0.67 -9.66
C PHE A 190 3.07 0.51 -8.71
N HIS A 191 4.22 1.16 -8.84
CA HIS A 191 4.62 2.28 -8.00
C HIS A 191 5.50 3.25 -8.79
N GLU A 192 5.23 4.56 -8.68
CA GLU A 192 6.01 5.62 -9.34
C GLU A 192 6.34 5.28 -10.81
N THR A 193 5.31 4.90 -11.58
CA THR A 193 5.37 4.48 -13.00
C THR A 193 6.09 3.14 -13.29
N ALA A 194 6.90 2.64 -12.36
CA ALA A 194 7.53 1.34 -12.44
C ALA A 194 6.54 0.20 -12.15
N LYS A 195 6.71 -0.91 -12.87
CA LYS A 195 5.84 -2.08 -12.87
C LYS A 195 6.72 -3.33 -12.71
N TRP A 196 6.43 -4.16 -11.72
CA TRP A 196 7.19 -5.39 -11.49
C TRP A 196 6.35 -6.46 -10.81
N TRP A 197 6.88 -7.67 -10.68
CA TRP A 197 6.23 -8.74 -9.91
C TRP A 197 6.78 -8.74 -8.49
N SER A 198 5.94 -8.90 -7.46
CA SER A 198 6.40 -8.85 -6.06
C SER A 198 7.51 -9.87 -5.76
N CYS A 199 7.55 -11.00 -6.47
CA CYS A 199 8.60 -12.01 -6.36
C CYS A 199 9.88 -11.70 -7.14
N CYS A 200 9.91 -10.62 -7.93
CA CYS A 200 11.03 -10.20 -8.78
C CYS A 200 11.19 -8.66 -8.76
N PRO A 201 11.59 -8.07 -7.61
CA PRO A 201 11.73 -6.62 -7.47
C PRO A 201 12.79 -6.01 -8.40
N ASP A 202 13.80 -6.79 -8.79
CA ASP A 202 14.89 -6.33 -9.67
C ASP A 202 14.50 -6.29 -11.16
N ARG A 203 13.36 -6.91 -11.53
CA ARG A 203 12.85 -6.94 -12.91
C ARG A 203 11.75 -5.90 -13.05
N LYS A 204 12.12 -4.63 -13.03
CA LYS A 204 11.21 -3.50 -13.23
C LYS A 204 11.07 -3.18 -14.71
N ALA A 205 9.86 -2.81 -15.08
CA ALA A 205 9.52 -2.31 -16.39
C ALA A 205 8.81 -0.96 -16.23
N TYR A 206 9.01 -0.07 -17.18
CA TYR A 206 8.36 1.25 -17.17
C TYR A 206 7.18 1.30 -18.14
N ASP A 207 7.20 0.43 -19.15
CA ASP A 207 6.11 0.26 -20.10
C ASP A 207 5.28 -1.01 -19.83
N TRP A 208 4.02 -1.00 -20.27
CA TRP A 208 3.11 -2.14 -20.07
C TRP A 208 3.57 -3.39 -20.83
N GLU A 209 4.01 -3.23 -22.08
CA GLU A 209 4.47 -4.35 -22.91
C GLU A 209 5.73 -5.00 -22.32
N GLU A 210 6.65 -4.19 -21.83
CA GLU A 210 7.86 -4.66 -21.17
C GLU A 210 7.52 -5.44 -19.88
N PHE A 211 6.61 -4.92 -19.05
CA PHE A 211 6.13 -5.62 -17.87
C PHE A 211 5.51 -6.98 -18.22
N MET A 212 4.71 -7.02 -19.29
CA MET A 212 4.07 -8.23 -19.80
C MET A 212 5.06 -9.26 -20.33
N ARG A 213 6.28 -8.85 -20.68
CA ARG A 213 7.37 -9.70 -21.18
C ARG A 213 8.27 -10.25 -20.06
N ILE A 214 8.16 -9.75 -18.83
CA ILE A 214 8.98 -10.24 -17.70
C ILE A 214 8.74 -11.74 -17.50
N PRO A 215 9.75 -12.60 -17.70
CA PRO A 215 9.58 -14.04 -17.62
C PRO A 215 9.30 -14.45 -16.17
N GLY A 216 8.42 -15.44 -16.00
CA GLY A 216 8.12 -16.04 -14.70
C GLY A 216 9.38 -16.56 -14.00
N CYS A 217 9.40 -16.46 -12.67
CA CYS A 217 10.54 -16.90 -11.84
C CYS A 217 10.38 -18.30 -11.26
N GLN A 218 9.23 -18.96 -11.45
CA GLN A 218 8.95 -20.30 -10.98
C GLN A 218 8.44 -21.21 -12.09
N THR A 219 8.63 -22.51 -11.90
CA THR A 219 8.16 -23.57 -12.79
C THR A 219 7.10 -24.43 -12.08
N GLY A 220 6.07 -24.88 -12.81
CA GLY A 220 5.04 -25.80 -12.32
C GLY A 220 4.17 -26.31 -13.47
N VAL A 221 2.97 -26.84 -13.18
CA VAL A 221 2.02 -27.40 -14.18
C VAL A 221 0.79 -26.52 -14.35
N CYS A 222 0.45 -26.06 -15.56
CA CYS A 222 -0.64 -25.09 -15.79
C CYS A 222 -1.92 -25.43 -15.00
N SER A 223 -2.55 -24.43 -14.39
CA SER A 223 -3.76 -24.64 -13.57
C SER A 223 -4.74 -23.47 -13.67
N ALA A 224 -6.03 -23.81 -13.68
CA ALA A 224 -7.17 -22.91 -13.61
C ALA A 224 -7.53 -22.51 -12.16
N THR A 225 -7.05 -23.28 -11.18
CA THR A 225 -7.19 -23.00 -9.75
C THR A 225 -5.80 -22.96 -9.14
N PRO A 226 -5.20 -21.78 -8.99
CA PRO A 226 -3.86 -21.67 -8.41
C PRO A 226 -3.90 -22.05 -6.93
N GLU A 227 -3.40 -23.24 -6.61
CA GLU A 227 -3.14 -23.67 -5.24
C GLU A 227 -2.08 -22.75 -4.61
N GLY A 228 -2.33 -22.26 -3.39
CA GLY A 228 -1.44 -21.32 -2.69
C GLY A 228 -1.66 -19.82 -2.98
N GLN A 229 -2.57 -19.44 -3.89
CA GLN A 229 -2.98 -18.04 -4.08
C GLN A 229 -4.30 -17.68 -3.37
N LYS A 230 -4.99 -18.65 -2.76
CA LYS A 230 -6.26 -18.42 -2.05
C LYS A 230 -6.09 -17.62 -0.76
N ASP A 231 -4.98 -17.84 -0.06
CA ASP A 231 -4.72 -17.23 1.26
C ASP A 231 -3.94 -15.91 1.16
N MET A 232 -3.41 -15.59 -0.01
CA MET A 232 -2.69 -14.35 -0.23
C MET A 232 -3.72 -13.25 -0.54
N LYS A 233 -3.86 -12.29 0.38
CA LYS A 233 -4.71 -11.09 0.22
C LYS A 233 -4.50 -10.58 -1.21
N LYS A 234 -5.57 -10.51 -2.02
CA LYS A 234 -5.50 -10.11 -3.44
C LYS A 234 -5.12 -8.64 -3.51
N PHE A 235 -3.84 -8.34 -3.28
CA PHE A 235 -3.28 -7.01 -3.35
C PHE A 235 -3.15 -6.63 -4.82
N LEU A 236 -4.28 -6.30 -5.45
CA LEU A 236 -4.39 -5.81 -6.81
C LEU A 236 -4.14 -4.30 -6.82
N GLY A 237 -2.91 -3.90 -6.51
CA GLY A 237 -2.41 -2.54 -6.73
C GLY A 237 -3.13 -1.45 -5.92
N GLY A 238 -2.84 -1.35 -4.63
CA GLY A 238 -3.12 -0.15 -3.81
C GLY A 238 -4.59 0.24 -3.63
N SER A 239 -5.53 -0.56 -4.15
CA SER A 239 -6.98 -0.34 -3.94
C SER A 239 -7.44 -0.87 -2.57
N ASP A 240 -6.76 -1.88 -2.03
CA ASP A 240 -7.12 -2.55 -0.78
C ASP A 240 -6.73 -1.73 0.48
N LEU A 241 -5.61 -1.00 0.42
CA LEU A 241 -5.18 -0.12 1.53
C LEU A 241 -6.03 1.15 1.68
N ARG A 242 -6.88 1.48 0.70
CA ARG A 242 -7.82 2.60 0.82
C ARG A 242 -8.99 2.28 1.74
N GLY A 243 -9.32 1.00 1.96
CA GLY A 243 -10.35 0.60 2.91
C GLY A 243 -9.83 0.72 4.34
N ASP A 244 -8.69 0.07 4.61
CA ASP A 244 -8.06 0.06 5.94
C ASP A 244 -7.55 1.46 6.36
N ASN A 245 -7.17 2.33 5.40
CA ASN A 245 -6.78 3.72 5.63
C ASN A 245 -7.77 4.72 5.04
N ALA A 246 -9.05 4.35 4.92
CA ALA A 246 -10.08 5.29 4.51
C ALA A 246 -10.11 6.45 5.53
N PRO A 247 -10.15 7.71 5.08
CA PRO A 247 -10.30 8.83 6.00
C PRO A 247 -11.59 8.65 6.79
N VAL A 248 -11.44 8.44 8.09
CA VAL A 248 -12.58 8.37 9.02
C VAL A 248 -13.21 9.75 9.06
N ARG A 249 -14.51 9.83 8.84
CA ARG A 249 -15.26 11.09 8.97
C ARG A 249 -15.13 11.58 10.41
N LEU A 250 -14.52 12.76 10.60
CA LEU A 250 -14.24 13.33 11.93
C LEU A 250 -15.50 13.69 12.73
N ASP A 251 -16.64 13.93 12.07
CA ASP A 251 -17.91 14.08 12.79
C ASP A 251 -18.64 12.73 12.89
N ALA A 252 -18.18 11.89 13.82
CA ALA A 252 -18.87 10.67 14.22
C ALA A 252 -20.32 10.94 14.68
N ASP A 253 -20.58 12.16 15.19
CA ASP A 253 -21.87 12.65 15.68
C ASP A 253 -22.67 13.47 14.67
N ALA A 254 -22.27 13.56 13.39
CA ALA A 254 -23.14 14.23 12.43
C ALA A 254 -24.48 13.48 12.32
N PRO A 255 -25.60 14.21 12.21
CA PRO A 255 -26.90 13.61 11.97
C PRO A 255 -26.82 12.66 10.77
N LYS A 256 -26.88 11.34 11.04
CA LYS A 256 -26.94 10.32 9.99
C LYS A 256 -28.11 10.67 9.07
N ASP A 257 -27.88 10.68 7.76
CA ASP A 257 -28.92 10.90 6.75
C ASP A 257 -30.13 10.01 7.11
N PRO A 258 -31.36 10.55 7.17
CA PRO A 258 -32.54 9.78 7.53
C PRO A 258 -32.70 8.53 6.65
N ARG A 259 -32.25 8.56 5.39
CA ARG A 259 -32.23 7.38 4.50
C ARG A 259 -31.34 6.26 5.01
N HIS A 260 -30.19 6.59 5.59
CA HIS A 260 -29.29 5.61 6.19
C HIS A 260 -29.88 5.03 7.48
N LYS A 261 -30.51 5.88 8.33
CA LYS A 261 -31.24 5.42 9.53
C LYS A 261 -32.32 4.39 9.17
N LEU A 262 -33.01 4.59 8.05
CA LEU A 262 -34.06 3.68 7.56
C LEU A 262 -33.52 2.38 7.00
N ALA A 263 -32.43 2.46 6.23
CA ALA A 263 -31.78 1.27 5.69
C ALA A 263 -31.26 0.37 6.83
N GLU A 264 -30.67 0.97 7.87
CA GLU A 264 -30.20 0.27 9.07
C GLU A 264 -31.36 -0.40 9.83
N MET A 265 -32.49 0.31 9.98
CA MET A 265 -33.70 -0.24 10.61
C MET A 265 -34.33 -1.36 9.78
N MET A 266 -34.42 -1.19 8.45
CA MET A 266 -34.90 -2.23 7.53
C MET A 266 -34.04 -3.48 7.64
N GLN A 267 -32.71 -3.33 7.69
CA GLN A 267 -31.79 -4.44 7.85
C GLN A 267 -32.03 -5.18 9.17
N GLY A 268 -32.26 -4.46 10.27
CA GLY A 268 -32.62 -5.05 11.57
C GLY A 268 -33.95 -5.83 11.52
N LEU A 269 -34.99 -5.26 10.91
CA LEU A 269 -36.31 -5.90 10.82
C LEU A 269 -36.29 -7.14 9.93
N VAL A 270 -35.56 -7.09 8.81
CA VAL A 270 -35.36 -8.26 7.94
C VAL A 270 -34.61 -9.37 8.68
N ALA A 271 -33.64 -9.02 9.52
CA ALA A 271 -32.95 -10.01 10.37
C ALA A 271 -33.89 -10.66 11.41
N ILE A 272 -34.94 -9.95 11.85
CA ILE A 272 -35.99 -10.45 12.76
C ILE A 272 -37.08 -11.22 11.98
N GLY A 273 -36.99 -11.29 10.64
CA GLY A 273 -37.91 -12.05 9.79
C GLY A 273 -39.07 -11.24 9.22
N VAL A 274 -39.04 -9.91 9.30
CA VAL A 274 -40.02 -9.05 8.63
C VAL A 274 -39.76 -9.03 7.13
N ASP A 275 -40.81 -9.25 6.34
CA ASP A 275 -40.71 -9.23 4.88
C ASP A 275 -40.28 -7.84 4.36
N LYS A 276 -39.23 -7.83 3.54
CA LYS A 276 -38.64 -6.61 2.99
C LYS A 276 -39.63 -5.84 2.11
N ALA A 277 -40.43 -6.55 1.30
CA ALA A 277 -41.37 -5.91 0.40
C ALA A 277 -42.56 -5.29 1.15
N LEU A 278 -42.96 -5.90 2.28
CA LEU A 278 -43.93 -5.31 3.19
C LEU A 278 -43.40 -4.01 3.82
N PHE A 279 -42.15 -4.01 4.27
CA PHE A 279 -41.50 -2.82 4.83
C PHE A 279 -41.46 -1.66 3.81
N GLU A 280 -40.99 -1.92 2.59
CA GLU A 280 -40.89 -0.90 1.53
C GLU A 280 -42.26 -0.29 1.17
N LYS A 281 -43.33 -1.10 1.15
CA LYS A 281 -44.70 -0.63 0.91
C LYS A 281 -45.21 0.28 2.02
N VAL A 282 -45.02 -0.11 3.29
CA VAL A 282 -45.45 0.67 4.46
C VAL A 282 -44.67 1.98 4.56
N TRP A 283 -43.36 1.89 4.35
CA TRP A 283 -42.46 3.02 4.30
C TRP A 283 -42.85 4.03 3.21
N SER A 284 -43.03 3.57 1.96
CA SER A 284 -43.42 4.43 0.82
C SER A 284 -44.76 5.14 1.06
N LYS A 285 -45.72 4.43 1.67
CA LYS A 285 -47.01 5.01 2.08
C LYS A 285 -46.87 6.10 3.16
N LEU A 286 -45.99 5.92 4.13
CA LEU A 286 -45.77 6.92 5.18
C LEU A 286 -44.96 8.13 4.67
N ALA A 287 -43.97 7.90 3.82
CA ALA A 287 -43.17 8.95 3.19
C ALA A 287 -43.99 9.83 2.22
N SER A 288 -45.04 9.27 1.61
CA SER A 288 -45.98 10.06 0.79
C SER A 288 -47.00 10.85 1.63
N GLN A 289 -47.21 10.48 2.89
CA GLN A 289 -48.10 11.19 3.82
C GLN A 289 -47.38 12.27 4.62
N THR A 290 -46.06 12.11 4.82
CA THR A 290 -45.22 13.01 5.62
C THR A 290 -44.03 13.43 4.77
N ASP A 291 -43.95 14.71 4.41
CA ASP A 291 -42.85 15.29 3.63
C ASP A 291 -41.49 15.34 4.38
N ASP A 292 -41.43 14.74 5.57
CA ASP A 292 -40.26 14.73 6.46
C ASP A 292 -39.89 13.30 6.84
N LEU A 293 -38.77 12.83 6.28
CA LEU A 293 -38.22 11.49 6.45
C LEU A 293 -37.85 11.18 7.91
N GLU A 294 -37.47 12.18 8.70
CA GLU A 294 -37.09 11.99 10.10
C GLU A 294 -38.31 11.65 10.95
N LYS A 295 -39.42 12.37 10.75
CA LYS A 295 -40.71 12.06 11.39
C LYS A 295 -41.23 10.68 11.03
N VAL A 296 -40.98 10.20 9.80
CA VAL A 296 -41.38 8.84 9.41
C VAL A 296 -40.54 7.80 10.16
N CYS A 297 -39.23 8.02 10.32
CA CYS A 297 -38.37 7.15 11.13
C CYS A 297 -38.89 7.05 12.57
N ASP A 298 -39.22 8.18 13.17
CA ASP A 298 -39.67 8.24 14.57
C ASP A 298 -41.05 7.63 14.74
N THR A 299 -41.95 7.83 13.79
CA THR A 299 -43.25 7.15 13.77
C THR A 299 -43.09 5.64 13.68
N PHE A 300 -42.16 5.16 12.85
CA PHE A 300 -41.90 3.74 12.72
C PHE A 300 -41.31 3.15 14.01
N ARG A 301 -40.32 3.84 14.61
CA ARG A 301 -39.76 3.44 15.92
C ARG A 301 -40.81 3.41 17.01
N ALA A 302 -41.62 4.46 17.15
CA ALA A 302 -42.66 4.54 18.17
C ALA A 302 -43.69 3.41 18.02
N ARG A 303 -44.14 3.13 16.79
CA ARG A 303 -45.08 2.03 16.52
C ARG A 303 -44.45 0.67 16.80
N PHE A 304 -43.19 0.47 16.41
CA PHE A 304 -42.48 -0.78 16.67
C PHE A 304 -42.27 -1.01 18.17
N THR A 305 -41.82 0.01 18.91
CA THR A 305 -41.68 -0.06 20.37
C THR A 305 -43.01 -0.31 21.07
N ALA A 306 -44.11 0.29 20.59
CA ALA A 306 -45.44 0.02 21.12
C ALA A 306 -45.85 -1.45 20.93
N VAL A 307 -45.56 -2.03 19.76
CA VAL A 307 -45.82 -3.45 19.48
C VAL A 307 -44.98 -4.36 20.40
N LEU A 308 -43.69 -4.08 20.55
CA LEU A 308 -42.82 -4.84 21.46
C LEU A 308 -43.33 -4.78 22.90
N ASN A 309 -43.68 -3.59 23.40
CA ASN A 309 -44.20 -3.41 24.76
C ASN A 309 -45.58 -4.05 24.96
N SER A 310 -46.37 -4.22 23.90
CA SER A 310 -47.66 -4.92 23.96
C SER A 310 -47.55 -6.43 23.81
N ALA A 311 -46.40 -6.96 23.38
CA ALA A 311 -46.15 -8.38 23.21
C ALA A 311 -45.63 -9.07 24.50
N ASP A 312 -45.16 -8.29 25.48
CA ASP A 312 -44.74 -8.74 26.81
C ASP A 312 -45.88 -8.67 27.87
N ALA A 313 -47.13 -8.41 27.44
CA ALA A 313 -48.34 -8.39 28.27
C ALA A 313 -49.32 -9.50 27.84
#